data_AF-A0A8D0L740-F1
#
_entry.id   AF-A0A8D0L740-F1
#
_cell.length_a   1.000
_cell.length_b   1.000
_cell.length_c   1.000
_cell.angle_alpha   90.00
_cell.angle_beta   90.00
_cell.angle_gamma   90.00
#
_symmetry.space_group_name_H-M   'P 1'
#
loop_
_entity.id
_entity.type
_entity.pdbx_description
1 polymer ?
#
loop_
_entity_poly.entity_id
_entity_poly.type
_entity_poly.pdbx_seq_one_letter_code
_entity_poly.pdbx_strand_id
1 'polypeptide(L)'
;MKLNERSLAFYATCDSPADNAGFLYKKGERNTAYHKRWFVLKGNMLFYFEDRESREPVGVIILEGCTVELCESTEEFAFAIRFDCAKSRTYILAADSQASMEAWVKSLSRASFDYMRLVVKELEKQLEEMQRGWSPPCGPLKENGCAVWNNAPPLKPPPLPPRRRTAGFSTLHELYGREVAELRREWLPRLPSGTFPCLPGSMGKWAVAPAPLKAKATI
;
A
#
# COMPACT_ATOMS: atom_id res chain seq x y z
N MET A 1 -18.18 13.50 -13.64
CA MET A 1 -18.42 13.32 -12.19
C MET A 1 -18.52 14.68 -11.52
N LYS A 2 -19.45 14.88 -10.58
CA LYS A 2 -19.49 16.09 -9.74
C LYS A 2 -18.64 15.81 -8.50
N LEU A 3 -17.43 16.35 -8.45
CA LEU A 3 -16.55 16.22 -7.29
C LEU A 3 -17.04 17.15 -6.17
N ASN A 4 -17.01 16.66 -4.93
CA ASN A 4 -17.34 17.47 -3.77
C ASN A 4 -16.15 18.37 -3.41
N GLU A 5 -16.33 19.69 -3.53
CA GLU A 5 -15.30 20.69 -3.27
C GLU A 5 -14.69 20.55 -1.86
N ARG A 6 -15.52 20.28 -0.84
CA ARG A 6 -15.03 20.12 0.54
C ARG A 6 -14.13 18.89 0.70
N SER A 7 -14.48 17.79 0.03
CA SER A 7 -13.67 16.57 0.03
C SER A 7 -12.35 16.77 -0.73
N LEU A 8 -12.37 17.52 -1.84
CA LEU A 8 -11.17 17.84 -2.61
C LEU A 8 -10.22 18.75 -1.81
N ALA A 9 -10.73 19.81 -1.20
CA ALA A 9 -9.93 20.71 -0.37
C ALA A 9 -9.30 19.97 0.81
N PHE A 10 -10.06 19.07 1.45
CA PHE A 10 -9.54 18.21 2.51
C PHE A 10 -8.43 17.29 2.00
N TYR A 11 -8.63 16.60 0.87
CA TYR A 11 -7.60 15.71 0.31
C TYR A 11 -6.32 16.47 -0.10
N ALA A 12 -6.48 17.68 -0.65
CA ALA A 12 -5.37 18.53 -1.03
C ALA A 12 -4.48 18.91 0.18
N THR A 13 -5.08 19.04 1.36
CA THR A 13 -4.42 19.56 2.58
C THR A 13 -4.19 18.53 3.69
N CYS A 14 -4.73 17.32 3.58
CA CYS A 14 -4.54 16.28 4.59
C CYS A 14 -3.09 15.77 4.64
N ASP A 15 -2.74 15.06 5.72
CA ASP A 15 -1.40 14.54 5.99
C ASP A 15 -0.98 13.36 5.07
N SER A 16 -1.78 13.02 4.06
CA SER A 16 -1.34 12.03 3.07
C SER A 16 -0.09 12.53 2.36
N PRO A 17 0.94 11.69 2.18
CA PRO A 17 2.18 12.09 1.52
C PRO A 17 1.89 12.58 0.10
N ALA A 18 2.60 13.62 -0.31
CA ALA A 18 2.60 14.11 -1.68
C ALA A 18 3.68 13.40 -2.50
N ASP A 19 3.36 13.07 -3.75
CA ASP A 19 4.33 12.48 -4.69
C ASP A 19 5.35 13.51 -5.18
N ASN A 20 4.94 14.78 -5.22
CA ASN A 20 5.81 15.94 -5.44
C ASN A 20 5.13 17.21 -4.92
N ALA A 21 5.90 18.19 -4.47
CA ALA A 21 5.39 19.50 -4.08
C ALA A 21 6.47 20.58 -4.26
N GLY A 22 6.07 21.77 -4.69
CA GLY A 22 7.01 22.81 -5.06
C GLY A 22 6.36 24.00 -5.76
N PHE A 23 7.11 25.09 -5.91
CA PHE A 23 6.65 26.23 -6.69
C PHE A 23 6.85 25.98 -8.19
N LEU A 24 5.86 26.38 -8.98
CA LEU A 24 5.96 26.48 -10.43
C LEU A 24 5.34 27.79 -10.90
N TYR A 25 5.82 28.29 -12.02
CA TYR A 25 5.21 29.41 -12.74
C TYR A 25 4.19 28.86 -13.73
N LYS A 26 2.93 29.23 -13.54
CA LYS A 26 1.82 28.78 -14.38
C LYS A 26 1.40 29.88 -15.34
N LYS A 27 1.38 29.59 -16.63
CA LYS A 27 0.82 30.49 -17.64
C LYS A 27 -0.70 30.64 -17.45
N GLY A 28 -1.20 31.86 -17.47
CA GLY A 28 -2.64 32.11 -17.52
C GLY A 28 -3.21 31.74 -18.89
N GLU A 29 -4.51 31.41 -18.92
CA GLU A 29 -5.19 30.96 -20.13
C GLU A 29 -5.66 32.13 -21.00
N ARG A 30 -6.27 33.15 -20.36
CA ARG A 30 -6.68 34.40 -21.03
C ARG A 30 -5.59 35.46 -21.00
N ASN A 31 -4.96 35.63 -19.84
CA ASN A 31 -3.77 36.48 -19.68
C ASN A 31 -2.55 35.57 -19.77
N THR A 32 -1.70 35.77 -20.77
CA THR A 32 -0.53 34.91 -21.02
C THR A 32 0.61 35.12 -20.03
N ALA A 33 0.44 35.98 -19.03
CA ALA A 33 1.36 36.16 -17.93
C ALA A 33 1.55 34.88 -17.10
N TYR A 34 2.74 34.73 -16.53
CA TYR A 34 3.08 33.65 -15.62
C TYR A 34 2.82 34.07 -14.17
N HIS A 35 2.20 33.18 -13.40
CA HIS A 35 1.96 33.37 -11.97
C HIS A 35 2.63 32.26 -11.18
N LYS A 36 3.40 32.64 -10.15
CA LYS A 36 3.97 31.68 -9.20
C LYS A 36 2.85 31.08 -8.35
N ARG A 37 2.80 29.76 -8.27
CA ARG A 37 1.82 29.00 -7.49
C ARG A 37 2.51 27.84 -6.80
N TRP A 38 2.05 27.50 -5.60
CA TRP A 38 2.49 26.30 -4.90
C TRP A 38 1.72 25.10 -5.42
N PHE A 39 2.41 24.10 -5.98
CA PHE A 39 1.80 22.89 -6.51
C PHE A 39 2.01 21.70 -5.58
N VAL A 40 1.00 20.83 -5.49
CA VAL A 40 1.05 19.58 -4.72
C VAL A 40 0.43 18.47 -5.57
N LEU A 41 1.23 17.46 -5.87
CA LEU A 41 0.80 16.25 -6.58
C LEU A 41 0.48 15.14 -5.58
N LYS A 42 -0.74 14.60 -5.63
CA LYS A 42 -1.17 13.45 -4.85
C LYS A 42 -1.95 12.47 -5.73
N GLY A 43 -1.35 11.31 -6.03
CA GLY A 43 -1.88 10.35 -6.99
C GLY A 43 -2.00 10.99 -8.37
N ASN A 44 -3.18 10.95 -8.97
CA ASN A 44 -3.48 11.56 -10.27
C ASN A 44 -4.07 12.99 -10.16
N MET A 45 -3.99 13.63 -8.98
CA MET A 45 -4.51 14.96 -8.74
C MET A 45 -3.39 15.94 -8.48
N LEU A 46 -3.28 16.97 -9.32
CA LEU A 46 -2.36 18.08 -9.17
C LEU A 46 -3.10 19.31 -8.68
N PHE A 47 -2.91 19.63 -7.41
CA PHE A 47 -3.47 20.82 -6.77
C PHE A 47 -2.52 22.00 -6.93
N TYR A 48 -3.06 23.20 -6.99
CA TYR A 48 -2.27 24.43 -6.89
C TYR A 48 -2.94 25.45 -5.99
N PHE A 49 -2.11 26.18 -5.26
CA PHE A 49 -2.46 27.13 -4.23
C PHE A 49 -1.85 28.50 -4.56
N GLU A 50 -2.38 29.56 -3.95
CA GLU A 50 -1.77 30.88 -4.03
C GLU A 50 -0.34 30.81 -3.46
N ASP A 51 -0.24 30.30 -2.23
CA ASP A 51 0.99 30.14 -1.46
C ASP A 51 1.00 28.81 -0.68
N ARG A 52 2.13 28.47 -0.05
CA ARG A 52 2.32 27.21 0.67
C ARG A 52 1.43 27.06 1.91
N GLU A 53 1.11 28.17 2.56
CA GLU A 53 0.31 28.22 3.79
C GLU A 53 -1.20 28.28 3.52
N SER A 54 -1.60 28.31 2.24
CA SER A 54 -3.00 28.38 1.83
C SER A 54 -3.75 27.10 2.23
N ARG A 55 -4.93 27.27 2.83
CA ARG A 55 -5.78 26.15 3.29
C ARG A 55 -6.73 25.61 2.23
N GLU A 56 -6.91 26.35 1.14
CA GLU A 56 -7.82 26.00 0.06
C GLU A 56 -7.08 26.05 -1.27
N PRO A 57 -7.21 25.02 -2.12
CA PRO A 57 -6.60 25.05 -3.44
C PRO A 57 -7.33 26.04 -4.34
N VAL A 58 -6.57 26.78 -5.14
CA VAL A 58 -7.10 27.64 -6.20
C VAL A 58 -7.71 26.77 -7.31
N GLY A 59 -7.16 25.58 -7.53
CA GLY A 59 -7.74 24.59 -8.42
C GLY A 59 -7.07 23.24 -8.36
N VAL A 60 -7.66 22.30 -9.10
CA VAL A 60 -7.18 20.94 -9.28
C VAL A 60 -7.12 20.60 -10.76
N ILE A 61 -6.07 19.89 -11.16
CA ILE A 61 -5.90 19.31 -12.48
C ILE A 61 -5.91 17.79 -12.30
N ILE A 62 -6.85 17.11 -12.93
CA ILE A 62 -6.92 15.65 -12.93
C ILE A 62 -6.09 15.16 -14.10
N LEU A 63 -5.05 14.38 -13.83
CA LEU A 63 -4.03 13.94 -14.79
C LEU A 63 -4.45 12.68 -15.57
N GLU A 64 -5.75 12.39 -15.64
CA GLU A 64 -6.26 11.25 -16.40
C GLU A 64 -6.18 11.55 -17.91
N GLY A 65 -5.52 10.67 -18.67
CA GLY A 65 -5.32 10.85 -20.10
C GLY A 65 -4.48 12.09 -20.45
N CYS A 66 -3.57 12.50 -19.56
CA CYS A 66 -2.65 13.59 -19.82
C CYS A 66 -1.33 13.10 -20.44
N THR A 67 -0.75 13.95 -21.28
CA THR A 67 0.61 13.82 -21.80
C THR A 67 1.43 15.01 -21.33
N VAL A 68 2.63 14.73 -20.81
CA VAL A 68 3.56 15.75 -20.31
C VAL A 68 4.71 15.86 -21.29
N GLU A 69 4.94 17.07 -21.81
CA GLU A 69 5.94 17.31 -22.84
C GLU A 69 6.74 18.56 -22.54
N LEU A 70 8.02 18.55 -22.88
CA LEU A 70 8.83 19.76 -22.89
C LEU A 70 8.30 20.70 -23.97
N CYS A 71 8.30 22.00 -23.72
CA CYS A 71 7.83 22.97 -24.70
C CYS A 71 8.74 24.20 -24.74
N GLU A 72 8.90 24.76 -25.94
CA GLU A 72 9.51 26.08 -26.09
C GLU A 72 8.54 27.15 -25.56
N SER A 73 9.07 28.03 -24.71
CA SER A 73 8.31 29.07 -24.03
C SER A 73 9.21 30.27 -23.76
N THR A 74 8.62 31.37 -23.32
CA THR A 74 9.36 32.55 -22.85
C THR A 74 10.14 32.29 -21.57
N GLU A 75 9.64 31.37 -20.72
CA GLU A 75 10.33 30.93 -19.51
C GLU A 75 11.24 29.75 -19.83
N GLU A 76 12.45 29.75 -19.28
CA GLU A 76 13.34 28.58 -19.29
C GLU A 76 12.72 27.44 -18.47
N PHE A 77 13.10 26.21 -18.78
CA PHE A 77 12.63 25.01 -18.05
C PHE A 77 11.09 24.82 -18.07
N ALA A 78 10.46 25.16 -19.20
CA ALA A 78 9.03 25.04 -19.40
C ALA A 78 8.59 23.68 -19.94
N PHE A 79 7.42 23.24 -19.50
CA PHE A 79 6.76 22.03 -19.95
C PHE A 79 5.24 22.22 -20.00
N ALA A 80 4.56 21.38 -20.77
CA ALA A 80 3.12 21.42 -20.98
C ALA A 80 2.45 20.12 -20.54
N ILE A 81 1.31 20.26 -19.87
CA ILE A 81 0.36 19.16 -19.64
C ILE A 81 -0.77 19.32 -20.66
N ARG A 82 -0.88 18.34 -21.57
CA ARG A 82 -1.90 18.28 -22.63
C ARG A 82 -2.86 17.12 -22.37
N PHE A 83 -4.05 17.22 -22.93
CA PHE A 83 -5.08 16.18 -22.85
C PHE A 83 -5.64 15.93 -24.26
N ASP A 84 -5.92 14.67 -24.56
CA ASP A 84 -6.32 14.23 -25.91
C ASP A 84 -7.79 14.53 -26.24
N CYS A 85 -8.56 15.09 -25.30
CA CYS A 85 -9.96 15.43 -25.53
C CYS A 85 -10.11 16.79 -26.22
N ALA A 86 -10.98 16.86 -27.23
CA ALA A 86 -11.25 18.09 -27.99
C ALA A 86 -11.64 19.26 -27.06
N LYS A 87 -10.98 20.41 -27.24
CA LYS A 87 -11.12 21.64 -26.41
C LYS A 87 -10.61 21.53 -24.98
N SER A 88 -9.81 20.52 -24.65
CA SER A 88 -9.16 20.48 -23.34
C SER A 88 -8.13 21.58 -23.20
N ARG A 89 -8.04 22.11 -21.98
CA ARG A 89 -7.07 23.14 -21.64
C ARG A 89 -5.66 22.55 -21.59
N THR A 90 -4.72 23.20 -22.27
CA THR A 90 -3.29 22.95 -22.10
C THR A 90 -2.74 23.80 -20.96
N TYR A 91 -2.02 23.17 -20.02
CA TYR A 91 -1.37 23.88 -18.92
C TYR A 91 0.12 24.00 -19.21
N ILE A 92 0.60 25.23 -19.41
CA ILE A 92 2.03 25.52 -19.56
C ILE A 92 2.56 25.95 -18.19
N LEU A 93 3.58 25.23 -17.73
CA LEU A 93 4.24 25.40 -16.44
C LEU A 93 5.74 25.59 -16.66
N ALA A 94 6.40 26.34 -15.80
CA ALA A 94 7.84 26.49 -15.79
C ALA A 94 8.40 26.33 -14.37
N ALA A 95 9.54 25.65 -14.27
CA ALA A 95 10.26 25.49 -13.02
C ALA A 95 11.35 26.56 -12.87
N ASP A 96 11.94 26.67 -11.68
CA ASP A 96 13.06 27.57 -11.39
C ASP A 96 14.42 27.04 -11.84
N SER A 97 14.50 25.76 -12.20
CA SER A 97 15.74 25.08 -12.54
C SER A 97 15.46 23.83 -13.38
N GLN A 98 16.48 23.40 -14.14
CA GLN A 98 16.46 22.16 -14.91
C GLN A 98 16.11 20.94 -14.04
N ALA A 99 16.76 20.79 -12.88
CA ALA A 99 16.53 19.65 -11.99
C ALA A 99 15.10 19.63 -11.43
N SER A 100 14.54 20.80 -11.10
CA SER A 100 13.15 20.93 -10.65
C SER A 100 12.17 20.56 -11.77
N MET A 101 12.38 21.05 -12.99
CA MET A 101 11.57 20.66 -14.16
C MET A 101 11.62 19.15 -14.39
N GLU A 102 12.81 18.53 -14.40
CA GLU A 102 12.95 17.09 -14.62
C GLU A 102 12.22 16.28 -13.55
N ALA A 103 12.31 16.69 -12.28
CA ALA A 103 11.58 16.08 -11.18
C ALA A 103 10.06 16.20 -11.38
N TRP A 104 9.56 17.36 -11.79
CA TRP A 104 8.14 17.57 -12.07
C TRP A 104 7.65 16.74 -13.26
N VAL A 105 8.35 16.77 -14.40
CA VAL A 105 8.01 15.99 -15.59
C VAL A 105 8.00 14.50 -15.27
N LYS A 106 8.97 14.02 -14.48
CA LYS A 106 9.04 12.63 -14.03
C LYS A 106 7.84 12.26 -13.14
N SER A 107 7.53 13.06 -12.13
CA SER A 107 6.41 12.76 -11.22
C SER A 107 5.06 12.81 -11.93
N LEU A 108 4.84 13.80 -12.80
CA LEU A 108 3.60 13.93 -13.56
C LEU A 108 3.43 12.80 -14.58
N SER A 109 4.50 12.41 -15.28
CA SER A 109 4.47 11.26 -16.19
C SER A 109 4.11 9.96 -15.47
N ARG A 110 4.57 9.78 -14.23
CA ARG A 110 4.24 8.61 -13.39
C ARG A 110 2.82 8.62 -12.83
N ALA A 111 2.23 9.81 -12.68
CA ALA A 111 0.86 9.98 -12.22
C ALA A 111 -0.19 9.65 -13.30
N SER A 112 0.23 9.57 -14.58
CA SER A 112 -0.67 9.22 -15.69
C SER A 112 -1.16 7.76 -15.61
N PHE A 113 -2.41 7.55 -15.98
CA PHE A 113 -3.03 6.22 -16.04
C PHE A 113 -2.29 5.26 -16.98
N ASP A 114 -1.72 5.77 -18.07
CA ASP A 114 -0.96 4.94 -19.01
C ASP A 114 0.30 4.36 -18.36
N TYR A 115 0.99 5.15 -17.51
CA TYR A 115 2.14 4.66 -16.76
C TYR A 115 1.74 3.55 -15.79
N MET A 116 0.68 3.76 -15.00
CA MET A 116 0.19 2.73 -14.08
C MET A 116 -0.19 1.44 -14.81
N ARG A 117 -0.85 1.55 -15.97
CA ARG A 117 -1.21 0.40 -16.80
C ARG A 117 0.01 -0.36 -17.32
N LEU A 118 1.06 0.36 -17.75
CA LEU A 118 2.31 -0.25 -18.19
C LEU A 118 3.03 -0.97 -17.04
N VAL A 119 3.08 -0.34 -15.86
CA VAL A 119 3.68 -0.94 -14.66
C VAL A 119 2.92 -2.21 -14.25
N VAL A 120 1.59 -2.19 -14.25
CA VAL A 120 0.78 -3.37 -13.93
C VAL A 120 1.10 -4.53 -14.87
N LYS A 121 1.11 -4.29 -16.19
CA LYS A 121 1.44 -5.33 -17.19
C LYS A 121 2.82 -5.93 -16.99
N GLU A 122 3.82 -5.09 -16.69
CA GLU A 122 5.18 -5.56 -16.44
C GLU A 122 5.27 -6.39 -15.16
N LEU A 123 4.61 -5.96 -14.08
CA LEU A 123 4.57 -6.71 -12.82
C LEU A 123 3.83 -8.05 -12.95
N GLU A 124 2.73 -8.09 -13.70
CA GLU A 124 2.00 -9.33 -14.03
C GLU A 124 2.91 -10.32 -14.77
N LYS A 125 3.65 -9.84 -15.78
CA LYS A 125 4.63 -10.66 -16.50
C LYS A 125 5.74 -11.18 -15.57
N GLN A 126 6.29 -10.34 -14.70
CA GLN A 126 7.32 -10.74 -13.73
C GLN A 126 6.80 -11.82 -12.77
N LEU A 127 5.54 -11.71 -12.33
CA LEU A 127 4.88 -12.73 -11.51
C LEU A 127 4.75 -14.06 -12.26
N GLU A 128 4.36 -14.05 -13.52
CA GLU A 128 4.28 -15.27 -14.35
C GLU A 128 5.64 -15.94 -14.54
N GLU A 129 6.70 -15.16 -14.81
CA GLU A 129 8.06 -15.68 -14.97
C GLU A 129 8.60 -16.28 -13.67
N MET A 130 8.39 -15.62 -12.52
CA MET A 130 8.75 -16.17 -11.21
C MET A 130 7.99 -17.47 -10.90
N GLN A 131 6.72 -17.56 -11.29
CA GLN A 131 5.92 -18.78 -11.11
C GLN A 131 6.35 -19.92 -12.05
N ARG A 132 6.81 -19.62 -13.27
CA ARG A 132 7.38 -20.63 -14.18
C ARG A 132 8.78 -21.10 -13.75
N GLY A 133 9.57 -20.21 -13.14
CA GLY A 133 10.88 -20.52 -12.56
C GLY A 133 10.78 -21.23 -11.19
N TRP A 134 9.64 -21.11 -10.51
CA TRP A 134 9.31 -21.92 -9.35
C TRP A 134 8.88 -23.32 -9.80
N SER A 135 9.83 -24.25 -9.85
CA SER A 135 9.49 -25.66 -9.75
C SER A 135 9.07 -25.94 -8.29
N PRO A 136 7.82 -26.37 -8.01
CA PRO A 136 7.56 -27.02 -6.73
C PRO A 136 8.53 -28.21 -6.64
N PRO A 137 9.04 -28.59 -5.45
CA PRO A 137 9.80 -29.83 -5.34
C PRO A 137 8.88 -30.97 -5.77
N CYS A 138 9.04 -31.44 -7.01
CA CYS A 138 8.45 -32.69 -7.45
C CYS A 138 9.12 -33.79 -6.62
N GLY A 139 8.38 -34.35 -5.66
CA GLY A 139 8.83 -35.54 -4.94
C GLY A 139 8.84 -36.79 -5.85
N PRO A 140 9.39 -37.94 -5.40
CA PRO A 140 9.97 -38.18 -4.08
C PRO A 140 11.43 -38.63 -4.15
N LEU A 141 12.35 -37.91 -3.50
CA LEU A 141 13.58 -38.56 -3.03
C LEU A 141 13.32 -39.08 -1.62
N LYS A 142 13.03 -40.39 -1.53
CA LYS A 142 13.14 -41.13 -0.28
C LYS A 142 14.61 -41.35 0.02
N GLU A 143 15.15 -40.49 0.86
CA GLU A 143 16.06 -40.88 1.94
C GLU A 143 16.15 -39.64 2.83
N ASN A 144 15.94 -39.79 4.13
CA ASN A 144 16.25 -38.77 5.13
C ASN A 144 15.18 -37.66 5.33
N GLY A 145 13.94 -38.06 5.67
CA GLY A 145 13.22 -37.41 6.78
C GLY A 145 12.45 -36.09 6.57
N CYS A 146 11.65 -35.92 5.50
CA CYS A 146 10.53 -34.95 5.53
C CYS A 146 9.34 -35.38 4.67
N ALA A 147 8.12 -35.25 5.22
CA ALA A 147 6.88 -35.80 4.68
C ALA A 147 6.26 -34.94 3.55
N VAL A 148 5.68 -35.64 2.56
CA VAL A 148 4.96 -35.12 1.39
C VAL A 148 3.50 -34.80 1.78
N TRP A 149 3.06 -33.55 1.57
CA TRP A 149 1.69 -33.10 1.88
C TRP A 149 0.71 -33.11 0.69
N ASN A 150 0.96 -33.88 -0.38
CA ASN A 150 0.18 -33.71 -1.62
C ASN A 150 -0.85 -34.78 -1.96
N ASN A 151 -1.06 -35.83 -1.15
CA ASN A 151 -2.06 -36.87 -1.48
C ASN A 151 -3.06 -37.19 -0.37
N ALA A 152 -3.25 -36.32 0.62
CA ALA A 152 -4.37 -36.46 1.55
C ALA A 152 -5.65 -35.88 0.92
N PRO A 153 -6.79 -36.59 0.92
CA PRO A 153 -8.06 -36.00 0.50
C PRO A 153 -8.32 -34.73 1.33
N PRO A 154 -8.98 -33.70 0.78
CA PRO A 154 -9.20 -32.46 1.51
C PRO A 154 -9.94 -32.77 2.80
N LEU A 155 -9.24 -32.61 3.94
CA LEU A 155 -9.87 -32.70 5.24
C LEU A 155 -10.94 -31.62 5.25
N LYS A 156 -12.20 -32.05 5.46
CA LYS A 156 -13.32 -31.11 5.62
C LYS A 156 -12.89 -30.03 6.63
N PRO A 157 -13.07 -28.74 6.32
CA PRO A 157 -12.79 -27.70 7.29
C PRO A 157 -13.56 -28.02 8.57
N PRO A 158 -12.93 -27.90 9.76
CA PRO A 158 -13.64 -28.13 11.00
C PRO A 158 -14.88 -27.23 11.05
N PRO A 159 -16.02 -27.74 11.56
CA PRO A 159 -17.25 -26.97 11.61
C PRO A 159 -17.00 -25.66 12.36
N LEU A 160 -17.42 -24.54 11.74
CA LEU A 160 -17.35 -23.25 12.40
C LEU A 160 -18.13 -23.33 13.73
N PRO A 161 -17.55 -22.90 14.86
CA PRO A 161 -18.27 -22.91 16.12
C PRO A 161 -19.53 -22.04 15.99
N PRO A 162 -20.68 -22.47 16.55
CA PRO A 162 -21.91 -21.71 16.45
C PRO A 162 -21.70 -20.30 17.00
N ARG A 163 -22.12 -19.28 16.25
CA ARG A 163 -22.03 -17.87 16.65
C ARG A 163 -22.88 -17.63 17.90
N ARG A 164 -22.27 -17.76 19.07
CA ARG A 164 -22.93 -17.48 20.36
C ARG A 164 -22.75 -16.01 20.69
N ARG A 165 -23.87 -15.30 20.87
CA ARG A 165 -23.87 -13.91 21.33
C ARG A 165 -23.62 -13.84 22.83
N THR A 166 -22.96 -12.75 23.21
CA THR A 166 -22.77 -12.19 24.57
C THR A 166 -21.89 -13.00 25.53
N ALA A 167 -20.57 -12.87 25.35
CA ALA A 167 -19.60 -13.01 26.42
C ALA A 167 -18.51 -11.94 26.23
N GLY A 168 -17.97 -11.39 27.33
CA GLY A 168 -16.87 -10.44 27.28
C GLY A 168 -15.60 -11.09 26.72
N PHE A 169 -14.69 -10.28 26.17
CA PHE A 169 -13.46 -10.76 25.53
C PHE A 169 -12.63 -11.70 26.44
N SER A 170 -12.55 -11.39 27.74
CA SER A 170 -11.84 -12.21 28.73
C SER A 170 -12.44 -13.62 28.87
N THR A 171 -13.76 -13.69 28.99
CA THR A 171 -14.50 -14.95 29.09
C THR A 171 -14.33 -15.80 27.82
N LEU A 172 -14.35 -15.17 26.64
CA LEU A 172 -14.10 -15.86 25.38
C LEU A 172 -12.66 -16.38 25.29
N HIS A 173 -11.67 -15.57 25.66
CA HIS A 173 -10.27 -15.97 25.62
C HIS A 173 -9.97 -17.17 26.54
N GLU A 174 -10.55 -17.16 27.74
CA GLU A 174 -10.36 -18.24 28.71
C GLU A 174 -11.03 -19.55 28.27
N LEU A 175 -12.19 -19.45 27.62
CA LEU A 175 -12.89 -20.61 27.05
C LEU A 175 -12.15 -21.20 25.84
N TYR A 176 -11.81 -20.37 24.84
CA TYR A 176 -11.06 -20.83 23.66
C TYR A 176 -9.66 -21.33 24.03
N GLY A 177 -9.01 -20.72 25.03
CA GLY A 177 -7.73 -21.20 25.55
C GLY A 177 -7.84 -22.62 26.12
N ARG A 178 -8.95 -22.93 26.79
CA ARG A 178 -9.23 -24.26 27.35
C ARG A 178 -9.50 -25.30 26.26
N GLU A 179 -10.28 -24.93 25.25
CA GLU A 179 -10.60 -25.78 24.10
C GLU A 179 -9.34 -26.11 23.27
N VAL A 180 -8.48 -25.13 23.01
CA VAL A 180 -7.20 -25.34 22.32
C VAL A 180 -6.27 -26.27 23.13
N ALA A 181 -6.25 -26.14 24.46
CA ALA A 181 -5.46 -27.01 25.32
C ALA A 181 -5.99 -28.46 25.34
N GLU A 182 -7.30 -28.65 25.25
CA GLU A 182 -7.93 -29.96 25.09
C GLU A 182 -7.60 -30.61 23.76
N LEU A 183 -7.78 -29.88 22.66
CA LEU A 183 -7.42 -30.36 21.32
C LEU A 183 -5.93 -30.73 21.24
N ARG A 184 -5.05 -29.93 21.87
CA ARG A 184 -3.63 -30.27 21.96
C ARG A 184 -3.37 -31.55 22.75
N ARG A 185 -4.06 -31.78 23.88
CA ARG A 185 -3.94 -33.04 24.63
C ARG A 185 -4.42 -34.26 23.84
N GLU A 186 -5.42 -34.09 22.97
CA GLU A 186 -5.91 -35.17 22.12
C GLU A 186 -4.96 -35.45 20.93
N TRP A 187 -4.33 -34.41 20.39
CA TRP A 187 -3.44 -34.51 19.24
C TRP A 187 -2.01 -34.92 19.59
N LEU A 188 -1.45 -34.46 20.72
CA LEU A 188 -0.05 -34.72 21.09
C LEU A 188 0.33 -36.21 21.15
N PRO A 189 -0.51 -37.12 21.70
CA PRO A 189 -0.20 -38.54 21.77
C PRO A 189 -0.29 -39.25 20.41
N ARG A 190 -0.97 -38.63 19.43
CA ARG A 190 -1.11 -39.18 18.06
C ARG A 190 0.09 -38.83 17.17
N LEU A 191 1.01 -37.99 17.65
CA LEU A 191 2.26 -37.67 16.96
C LEU A 191 3.32 -38.72 17.30
N PRO A 192 4.01 -39.29 16.29
CA PRO A 192 5.15 -40.18 16.55
C PRO A 192 6.19 -39.47 17.41
N SER A 193 6.65 -40.13 18.47
CA SER A 193 7.65 -39.61 19.40
C SER A 193 8.89 -39.13 18.64
N GLY A 194 9.09 -37.80 18.58
CA GLY A 194 10.28 -37.18 17.99
C GLY A 194 10.06 -35.97 17.07
N THR A 195 8.83 -35.50 16.82
CA THR A 195 8.60 -34.31 15.98
C THR A 195 7.85 -33.21 16.74
N PHE A 196 8.60 -32.28 17.32
CA PHE A 196 8.08 -30.94 17.59
C PHE A 196 8.40 -30.06 16.38
N PRO A 197 7.42 -29.39 15.76
CA PRO A 197 7.71 -28.39 14.75
C PRO A 197 8.35 -27.18 15.43
N CYS A 198 9.65 -26.98 15.22
CA CYS A 198 10.26 -25.68 15.45
C CYS A 198 9.60 -24.68 14.50
N LEU A 199 8.80 -23.76 15.04
CA LEU A 199 8.31 -22.61 14.28
C LEU A 199 9.52 -21.71 13.92
N PRO A 200 9.70 -21.32 12.65
CA PRO A 200 10.75 -20.39 12.30
C PRO A 200 10.30 -18.98 12.71
N GLY A 201 11.07 -18.35 13.61
CA GLY A 201 11.01 -16.90 13.83
C GLY A 201 10.14 -16.43 15.00
N SER A 202 10.59 -16.69 16.24
CA SER A 202 10.40 -15.73 17.34
C SER A 202 11.46 -15.94 18.41
N MET A 203 12.60 -15.24 18.29
CA MET A 203 13.31 -14.78 19.49
C MET A 203 12.43 -13.69 20.10
N GLY A 204 11.63 -14.05 21.11
CA GLY A 204 10.68 -13.11 21.70
C GLY A 204 9.81 -13.70 22.80
N LYS A 205 10.45 -14.11 23.90
CA LYS A 205 9.92 -14.20 25.27
C LYS A 205 8.39 -14.33 25.44
N TRP A 206 7.88 -15.54 25.66
CA TRP A 206 6.72 -15.76 26.53
C TRP A 206 6.97 -16.98 27.43
N ALA A 207 8.05 -16.91 28.21
CA ALA A 207 8.16 -17.67 29.45
C ALA A 207 7.76 -16.71 30.58
N VAL A 208 6.48 -16.67 30.92
CA VAL A 208 6.07 -16.23 32.26
C VAL A 208 6.01 -17.49 33.09
N ALA A 209 7.11 -17.80 33.76
CA ALA A 209 7.08 -18.77 34.85
C ALA A 209 6.21 -18.18 35.98
N PRO A 210 5.28 -18.95 36.57
CA PRO A 210 4.66 -18.54 37.82
C PRO A 210 5.73 -18.52 38.91
N ALA A 211 5.88 -17.38 39.60
CA ALA A 211 6.74 -17.25 40.76
C ALA A 211 6.30 -18.24 41.85
N PRO A 212 7.23 -18.89 42.58
CA PRO A 212 6.86 -19.75 43.69
C PRO A 212 6.30 -18.90 44.84
N LEU A 213 5.11 -19.28 45.30
CA LEU A 213 4.48 -18.80 46.51
C LEU A 213 5.42 -19.05 47.70
N LYS A 214 5.91 -17.97 48.31
CA LYS A 214 6.47 -18.04 49.66
C LYS A 214 5.32 -18.35 50.62
N ALA A 215 5.28 -19.57 51.14
CA ALA A 215 4.49 -19.89 52.31
C ALA A 215 5.01 -19.06 53.50
N LYS A 216 4.24 -18.05 53.91
CA LYS A 216 4.28 -17.53 55.27
C LYS A 216 3.24 -18.32 56.05
N ALA A 217 3.70 -19.23 56.90
CA ALA A 217 2.92 -19.67 58.05
C ALA A 217 2.95 -18.53 59.08
N THR A 218 1.78 -18.09 59.51
CA THR A 218 1.57 -17.28 60.70
C THR A 218 1.33 -18.24 61.85
N ILE A 219 2.16 -18.19 62.90
CA ILE A 219 1.89 -17.58 64.23
C ILE A 219 3.26 -17.33 64.86
#